data_AF-A0A268TXK3-F1
#
_entry.id   AF-A0A268TXK3-F1
#
_cell.length_a   1.000
_cell.length_b   1.000
_cell.length_c   1.000
_cell.angle_alpha   90.00
_cell.angle_beta   90.00
_cell.angle_gamma   90.00
#
_symmetry.space_group_name_H-M   'P 1'
#
loop_
_entity.id
_entity.type
_entity.pdbx_description
1 polymer ?
#
loop_
_entity_poly.entity_id
_entity_poly.type
_entity_poly.pdbx_seq_one_letter_code
_entity_poly.pdbx_strand_id
1 'polypeptide(L)'
;MYNKVIMVGFLTRDVEMKYLPSGSALATLGLASNRRFKKQDGSQGEEVCFVDVKLFGRAAEVANQYLHKGSKVLIDGRLTLESWTDQNGVKKSRHTITAESMQMMDLKSDANENPNPPVKVNDNNSPENECKPIDVDEGKIIPLNDETDETIPF
;
A
#
# COMPACT_ATOMS: atom_id res chain seq x y z
N MET A 1 17.03 -0.04 -31.01
CA MET A 1 17.18 1.01 -29.98
C MET A 1 16.51 0.51 -28.70
N TYR A 2 17.04 0.83 -27.53
CA TYR A 2 16.58 0.30 -26.24
C TYR A 2 15.74 1.34 -25.49
N ASN A 3 14.55 0.95 -25.03
CA ASN A 3 13.65 1.77 -24.22
C ASN A 3 13.12 0.90 -23.09
N LYS A 4 13.50 1.22 -21.85
CA LYS A 4 13.03 0.54 -20.64
C LYS A 4 12.66 1.58 -19.59
N VAL A 5 11.57 1.31 -18.88
CA VAL A 5 11.09 2.05 -17.72
C VAL A 5 10.86 1.06 -16.59
N ILE A 6 11.49 1.32 -15.43
CA ILE A 6 11.23 0.61 -14.19
C ILE A 6 10.72 1.64 -13.18
N MET A 7 9.55 1.40 -12.60
CA MET A 7 8.92 2.35 -11.69
C MET A 7 8.22 1.62 -10.56
N VAL A 8 8.40 2.10 -9.34
CA VAL A 8 7.64 1.65 -8.17
C VAL A 8 6.70 2.76 -7.76
N GLY A 9 5.45 2.40 -7.48
CA GLY A 9 4.47 3.36 -7.04
C GLY A 9 3.23 2.71 -6.45
N PHE A 10 2.24 3.55 -6.17
CA PHE A 10 0.94 3.16 -5.65
C PHE A 10 -0.15 3.42 -6.67
N LEU A 11 -1.16 2.55 -6.70
CA LEU A 11 -2.34 2.77 -7.51
C LEU A 11 -3.16 3.95 -6.98
N THR A 12 -3.43 4.95 -7.80
CA THR A 12 -4.23 6.12 -7.43
C THR A 12 -5.74 5.89 -7.51
N ARG A 13 -6.13 4.89 -8.29
CA ARG A 13 -7.50 4.44 -8.53
C ARG A 13 -7.50 2.92 -8.77
N ASP A 14 -8.68 2.31 -8.67
CA ASP A 14 -8.85 0.89 -9.00
C ASP A 14 -8.50 0.61 -10.47
N VAL A 15 -8.19 -0.66 -10.76
CA VAL A 15 -7.79 -1.08 -12.10
C VAL A 15 -8.96 -0.95 -13.07
N GLU A 16 -8.75 -0.21 -14.16
CA GLU A 16 -9.74 -0.10 -15.23
C GLU A 16 -9.50 -1.19 -16.28
N MET A 17 -10.32 -2.24 -16.26
CA MET A 17 -10.21 -3.37 -17.19
C MET A 17 -11.19 -3.24 -18.36
N LYS A 18 -10.70 -3.51 -19.58
CA LYS A 18 -11.48 -3.54 -20.82
C LYS A 18 -11.01 -4.71 -21.68
N TYR A 19 -11.91 -5.29 -22.45
CA TYR A 19 -11.55 -6.26 -23.49
C TYR A 19 -11.50 -5.55 -24.84
N LEU A 20 -10.41 -5.75 -25.58
CA LEU A 20 -10.28 -5.27 -26.94
C LEU A 20 -11.15 -6.12 -27.88
N PRO A 21 -11.52 -5.60 -29.07
CA PRO A 21 -12.22 -6.38 -30.09
C PRO A 21 -11.50 -7.66 -30.51
N SER A 22 -10.17 -7.72 -30.31
CA SER A 22 -9.35 -8.92 -30.52
C SER A 22 -9.55 -10.01 -29.46
N GLY A 23 -10.35 -9.77 -28.42
CA GLY A 23 -10.52 -10.65 -27.25
C GLY A 23 -9.41 -10.51 -26.20
N SER A 24 -8.38 -9.69 -26.44
CA SER A 24 -7.29 -9.48 -25.49
C SER A 24 -7.73 -8.55 -24.35
N ALA A 25 -7.40 -8.90 -23.11
CA ALA A 25 -7.58 -8.03 -21.96
C ALA A 25 -6.62 -6.83 -22.00
N LEU A 26 -7.12 -5.66 -21.61
CA LEU A 26 -6.38 -4.41 -21.42
C LEU A 26 -6.74 -3.87 -20.03
N ALA A 27 -5.74 -3.64 -19.20
CA ALA A 27 -5.92 -2.93 -17.93
C ALA A 27 -5.16 -1.61 -17.97
N THR A 28 -5.80 -0.55 -17.51
CA THR A 28 -5.18 0.77 -17.33
C THR A 28 -5.06 1.05 -15.84
N LEU A 29 -3.84 1.32 -15.39
CA LEU A 29 -3.52 1.67 -14.01
C LEU A 29 -3.17 3.16 -13.94
N GLY A 30 -3.57 3.83 -12.86
CA GLY A 30 -3.00 5.11 -12.47
C GLY A 30 -1.93 4.90 -11.43
N LEU A 31 -0.68 5.26 -11.70
CA LEU A 31 0.44 5.07 -10.78
C LEU A 31 0.95 6.42 -10.28
N ALA A 32 1.14 6.53 -8.97
CA ALA A 32 1.84 7.63 -8.33
C ALA A 32 3.18 7.14 -7.77
N SER A 33 4.29 7.78 -8.18
CA SER A 33 5.61 7.56 -7.57
C SER A 33 6.10 8.85 -6.93
N ASN A 34 6.48 8.74 -5.67
CA ASN A 34 6.98 9.86 -4.88
C ASN A 34 8.51 9.86 -4.86
N ARG A 35 9.10 11.05 -5.01
CA ARG A 35 10.53 11.30 -4.90
C ARG A 35 10.76 12.37 -3.83
N ARG A 36 11.52 12.02 -2.79
CA ARG A 36 12.01 12.97 -1.78
C ARG A 36 13.42 13.42 -2.16
N PHE A 37 13.70 14.71 -1.99
CA PHE A 37 15.01 15.29 -2.31
C PHE A 37 15.30 16.50 -1.43
N LYS A 38 16.59 16.80 -1.22
CA LYS A 38 17.01 18.00 -0.48
C LYS A 38 17.13 19.19 -1.43
N LYS A 39 16.53 20.33 -1.06
CA LYS A 39 16.63 21.59 -1.80
C LYS A 39 17.92 22.34 -1.47
N GLN A 40 18.27 23.33 -2.29
CA GLN A 40 19.48 24.14 -2.11
C GLN A 40 19.48 24.97 -0.82
N ASP A 41 18.30 25.35 -0.33
CA ASP A 41 18.10 26.06 0.95
C ASP A 41 18.20 25.15 2.19
N GLY A 42 18.44 23.86 2.00
CA GLY A 42 18.53 22.87 3.08
C GLY A 42 17.20 22.23 3.48
N SER A 43 16.06 22.69 2.95
CA SER A 43 14.75 22.10 3.22
C SER A 43 14.51 20.79 2.46
N GLN A 44 13.55 19.98 2.93
CA GLN A 44 13.11 18.77 2.24
C GLN A 44 12.04 19.10 1.20
N GLY A 45 12.22 18.59 -0.02
CA GLY A 45 11.25 18.63 -1.11
C GLY A 45 10.63 17.26 -1.37
N GLU A 46 9.39 17.27 -1.83
CA GLU A 46 8.67 16.09 -2.28
C GLU A 46 8.04 16.38 -3.64
N GLU A 47 8.22 15.47 -4.58
CA GLU A 47 7.62 15.50 -5.90
C GLU A 47 6.87 14.19 -6.13
N VAL A 48 5.67 14.27 -6.72
CA VAL A 48 4.87 13.10 -7.07
C VAL A 48 4.67 13.08 -8.57
N CYS A 49 5.16 12.01 -9.21
CA CYS A 49 4.93 11.73 -10.62
C CYS A 49 3.70 10.85 -10.79
N PHE A 50 2.72 11.34 -11.54
CA PHE A 50 1.53 10.59 -11.93
C PHE A 50 1.65 10.12 -13.38
N VAL A 51 1.52 8.81 -13.59
CA VAL A 51 1.59 8.22 -14.93
C VAL A 51 0.54 7.14 -15.08
N ASP A 52 0.02 7.00 -16.30
CA ASP A 52 -0.84 5.86 -16.64
C ASP A 52 -0.01 4.71 -17.19
N VAL A 53 -0.32 3.50 -16.73
CA VAL A 53 0.34 2.24 -17.13
C VAL A 53 -0.68 1.34 -17.82
N LYS A 54 -0.32 0.79 -18.97
CA LYS A 54 -1.13 -0.17 -19.72
C LYS A 54 -0.55 -1.58 -19.59
N LEU A 55 -1.39 -2.52 -19.16
CA LEU A 55 -1.09 -3.94 -19.10
C LEU A 55 -1.98 -4.67 -20.11
N PHE A 56 -1.44 -5.72 -20.72
CA PHE A 56 -2.15 -6.52 -21.72
C PHE A 56 -2.22 -7.99 -21.32
N GLY A 57 -3.24 -8.69 -21.84
CA GLY A 57 -3.41 -10.13 -21.69
C GLY A 57 -3.45 -10.56 -20.23
N ARG A 58 -2.69 -11.62 -19.90
CA ARG A 58 -2.71 -12.21 -18.55
C ARG A 58 -2.31 -11.23 -17.45
N ALA A 59 -1.36 -10.33 -17.72
CA ALA A 59 -0.94 -9.34 -16.74
C ALA A 59 -2.08 -8.36 -16.38
N ALA A 60 -2.94 -8.02 -17.34
CA ALA A 60 -4.12 -7.20 -17.10
C ALA A 60 -5.14 -7.89 -16.19
N GLU A 61 -5.38 -9.18 -16.41
CA GLU A 61 -6.29 -9.98 -15.58
C GLU A 61 -5.78 -10.13 -14.15
N VAL A 62 -4.49 -10.43 -13.99
CA VAL A 62 -3.86 -10.53 -12.66
C VAL A 62 -3.96 -9.18 -11.95
N ALA A 63 -3.72 -8.07 -12.66
CA ALA A 63 -3.80 -6.74 -12.06
C ALA A 63 -5.22 -6.49 -11.56
N ASN A 64 -6.23 -6.75 -12.37
CA ASN A 64 -7.62 -6.55 -11.97
C ASN A 64 -8.06 -7.46 -10.81
N GLN A 65 -7.48 -8.65 -10.69
CA GLN A 65 -7.83 -9.61 -9.64
C GLN A 65 -7.21 -9.25 -8.28
N TYR A 66 -5.99 -8.71 -8.25
CA TYR A 66 -5.22 -8.56 -7.02
C TYR A 66 -4.85 -7.13 -6.66
N LEU A 67 -4.86 -6.20 -7.62
CA LEU A 67 -4.54 -4.80 -7.36
C LEU A 67 -5.82 -4.00 -7.15
N HIS A 68 -5.78 -3.17 -6.11
CA HIS A 68 -6.83 -2.20 -5.81
C HIS A 68 -6.20 -0.83 -5.62
N LYS A 69 -7.02 0.22 -5.49
CA LYS A 69 -6.54 1.54 -5.11
C LYS A 69 -5.66 1.44 -3.86
N GLY A 70 -4.48 2.04 -3.92
CA GLY A 70 -3.50 2.02 -2.84
C GLY A 70 -2.52 0.84 -2.88
N SER A 71 -2.75 -0.19 -3.72
CA SER A 71 -1.80 -1.28 -3.89
C SER A 71 -0.44 -0.77 -4.38
N LYS A 72 0.63 -1.32 -3.81
CA LYS A 72 2.01 -1.02 -4.21
C LYS A 72 2.46 -2.00 -5.28
N VAL A 73 2.99 -1.46 -6.38
CA VAL A 73 3.42 -2.26 -7.53
C VAL A 73 4.74 -1.76 -8.09
N LEU A 74 5.60 -2.69 -8.49
CA LEU A 74 6.74 -2.46 -9.35
C LEU A 74 6.32 -2.77 -10.79
N ILE A 75 6.54 -1.82 -11.69
CA ILE A 75 6.26 -1.93 -13.11
C ILE A 75 7.58 -1.96 -13.87
N ASP A 76 7.71 -2.89 -14.81
CA ASP A 76 8.77 -2.94 -15.81
C ASP A 76 8.13 -2.91 -17.21
N GLY A 77 8.58 -2.00 -18.06
CA GLY A 77 8.04 -1.84 -19.41
C GLY A 77 8.78 -0.78 -20.20
N ARG A 78 8.04 -0.02 -21.03
CA ARG A 78 8.60 1.01 -21.91
C ARG A 78 7.74 2.24 -22.00
N LEU A 79 8.36 3.39 -22.25
CA LEU A 79 7.64 4.64 -22.48
C LEU A 79 7.00 4.65 -23.86
N THR A 80 5.72 5.00 -23.94
CA THR A 80 4.91 5.05 -25.17
C THR A 80 4.24 6.41 -25.28
N LEU A 81 4.39 7.07 -26.43
CA LEU A 81 3.64 8.28 -26.78
C LEU A 81 2.39 7.87 -27.55
N GLU A 82 1.23 8.00 -26.92
CA GLU A 82 -0.05 7.78 -27.57
C GLU A 82 -0.50 9.07 -28.24
N SER A 83 -1.00 8.98 -29.47
CA SER A 83 -1.57 10.13 -30.18
C SER A 83 -2.93 9.75 -30.73
N TRP A 84 -3.93 10.58 -30.50
CA TRP A 84 -5.29 10.38 -30.99
C TRP A 84 -5.91 11.72 -31.37
N THR A 85 -6.94 11.69 -32.21
CA THR A 85 -7.72 12.87 -32.56
C THR A 85 -8.97 12.91 -31.67
N ASP A 86 -9.23 14.03 -31.02
CA ASP A 86 -10.45 14.20 -30.24
C ASP A 86 -11.68 14.40 -31.14
N GLN A 87 -12.87 14.48 -30.54
CA GLN A 87 -14.13 14.67 -31.27
C GLN A 87 -14.18 16.01 -32.02
N ASN A 88 -13.35 16.99 -31.64
CA ASN A 88 -13.26 18.30 -32.26
C ASN A 88 -12.23 18.34 -33.40
N GLY A 89 -11.59 17.22 -33.73
CA GLY A 89 -10.56 17.14 -34.77
C GLY A 89 -9.16 17.56 -34.32
N VAL A 90 -8.95 17.84 -33.03
CA VAL A 90 -7.66 18.25 -32.49
C VAL A 90 -6.80 17.03 -32.16
N LYS A 91 -5.56 17.01 -32.65
CA LYS A 91 -4.57 15.99 -32.28
C LYS A 91 -4.14 16.19 -30.83
N LYS A 92 -4.31 15.15 -30.01
CA LYS A 92 -3.83 15.05 -28.63
C LYS A 92 -2.75 13.99 -28.54
N SER A 93 -1.86 14.15 -27.57
CA SER A 93 -0.87 13.13 -27.26
C SER A 93 -0.69 12.98 -25.76
N ARG A 94 -0.26 11.78 -25.33
CA ARG A 94 -0.04 11.45 -23.92
C ARG A 94 1.08 10.44 -23.77
N HIS A 95 1.97 10.70 -22.81
CA HIS A 95 2.97 9.73 -22.40
C HIS A 95 2.33 8.70 -21.46
N THR A 96 2.52 7.43 -21.76
CA THR A 96 2.06 6.29 -20.97
C THR A 96 3.18 5.26 -20.88
N ILE A 97 3.08 4.35 -19.92
CA ILE A 97 3.99 3.20 -19.83
C ILE A 97 3.24 1.98 -20.35
N THR A 98 3.78 1.29 -21.35
CA THR A 98 3.32 -0.06 -21.68
C THR A 98 4.13 -1.04 -20.85
N ALA A 99 3.48 -1.69 -19.89
CA ALA A 99 4.11 -2.64 -19.00
C ALA A 99 4.27 -4.01 -19.66
N GLU A 100 5.45 -4.59 -19.50
CA GLU A 100 5.82 -5.94 -19.96
C GLU A 100 5.74 -6.93 -18.81
N SER A 101 6.09 -6.50 -17.59
CA SER A 101 5.87 -7.26 -16.38
C SER A 101 5.52 -6.34 -15.20
N MET A 102 4.94 -6.93 -14.17
CA MET A 102 4.66 -6.26 -12.92
C MET A 102 4.91 -7.19 -11.75
N GLN A 103 5.29 -6.61 -10.62
CA GLN A 103 5.45 -7.32 -9.36
C GLN A 103 4.64 -6.61 -8.28
N MET A 104 3.71 -7.34 -7.69
CA MET A 104 2.92 -6.87 -6.56
C MET A 104 3.82 -6.80 -5.33
N MET A 105 3.72 -5.70 -4.59
CA MET A 105 4.53 -5.45 -3.38
C MET A 105 3.67 -5.26 -2.14
N ASP A 106 2.37 -5.56 -2.21
CA ASP A 106 1.49 -5.50 -1.06
C ASP A 106 1.97 -6.50 -0.01
N LEU A 107 2.12 -6.01 1.22
CA LEU A 107 2.30 -6.90 2.36
C LEU A 107 1.01 -7.69 2.48
N LYS A 108 1.14 -9.02 2.48
CA LYS A 108 0.06 -9.90 2.89
C LYS A 108 -0.29 -9.48 4.32
N SER A 109 -1.34 -8.69 4.49
CA SER A 109 -1.94 -8.51 5.80
C SER A 109 -2.38 -9.91 6.19
N ASP A 110 -1.65 -10.54 7.12
CA ASP A 110 -2.14 -11.73 7.80
C ASP A 110 -3.43 -11.30 8.49
N ALA A 111 -4.54 -11.49 7.79
CA ALA A 111 -5.88 -11.49 8.35
C ALA A 111 -6.01 -12.75 9.20
N ASN A 112 -5.22 -12.80 10.27
CA ASN A 112 -5.47 -13.64 11.43
C ASN A 112 -6.38 -12.83 12.37
N GLU A 113 -7.53 -12.40 11.84
CA GLU A 113 -8.63 -11.90 12.63
C GLU A 113 -9.31 -13.13 13.22
N ASN A 114 -8.77 -13.59 14.35
CA ASN A 114 -9.37 -14.64 15.15
C ASN A 114 -10.74 -14.10 15.62
N PRO A 115 -11.88 -14.63 15.14
CA PRO A 115 -13.18 -14.13 15.55
C PRO A 115 -13.41 -14.65 16.97
N ASN A 116 -13.06 -13.85 17.98
CA ASN A 116 -13.37 -14.18 19.35
C ASN A 116 -14.92 -14.21 19.46
N PRO A 117 -15.55 -15.38 19.73
CA PRO A 117 -17.00 -15.42 19.81
C PRO A 117 -17.47 -14.60 21.03
N PRO A 118 -18.59 -13.85 20.93
CA PRO A 118 -19.09 -13.10 22.06
C PRO A 118 -19.52 -14.06 23.17
N VAL A 119 -18.85 -13.95 24.32
CA VAL A 119 -19.24 -14.61 25.57
C VAL A 119 -20.61 -14.08 25.94
N LYS A 120 -21.65 -14.94 25.86
CA LYS A 120 -22.97 -14.64 26.43
C LYS A 120 -22.87 -14.76 27.94
N VAL A 121 -22.88 -13.63 28.63
CA VAL A 121 -23.04 -13.56 30.08
C VAL A 121 -24.52 -13.86 30.38
N ASN A 122 -24.79 -15.04 30.93
CA ASN A 122 -26.10 -15.37 31.50
C ASN A 122 -26.08 -14.97 32.98
N ASP A 123 -26.66 -13.81 33.30
CA ASP A 123 -26.97 -13.43 34.67
C ASP A 123 -28.20 -14.19 35.15
N ASN A 124 -27.99 -15.24 35.96
CA ASN A 124 -29.00 -15.82 36.84
C ASN A 124 -28.29 -16.55 38.00
N ASN A 125 -28.03 -15.83 39.09
CA ASN A 125 -28.32 -16.26 40.48
C ASN A 125 -27.70 -15.29 41.50
N SER A 126 -28.55 -14.74 42.36
CA SER A 126 -28.16 -14.23 43.69
C SER A 126 -28.16 -15.40 44.72
N PRO A 127 -27.75 -15.18 45.97
CA PRO A 127 -26.38 -15.38 46.45
C PRO A 127 -26.33 -16.46 47.54
N GLU A 128 -25.14 -16.97 47.91
CA GLU A 128 -24.83 -17.40 49.30
C GLU A 128 -23.38 -17.94 49.45
N ASN A 129 -22.75 -17.52 50.56
CA ASN A 129 -21.65 -18.15 51.31
C ASN A 129 -20.16 -17.85 50.98
N GLU A 130 -19.68 -16.81 51.69
CA GLU A 130 -18.46 -16.67 52.52
C GLU A 130 -17.12 -17.38 52.22
N CYS A 131 -16.04 -16.58 52.25
CA CYS A 131 -14.77 -16.71 53.01
C CYS A 131 -13.61 -16.09 52.19
N LYS A 132 -12.68 -15.22 52.63
CA LYS A 132 -12.21 -14.60 53.89
C LYS A 132 -11.37 -13.35 53.48
N PRO A 133 -11.06 -12.39 54.39
CA PRO A 133 -10.31 -11.18 54.04
C PRO A 133 -8.84 -11.47 53.73
N ILE A 134 -8.28 -10.75 52.75
CA ILE A 134 -6.84 -10.73 52.44
C ILE A 134 -6.26 -9.51 53.14
N ASP A 135 -5.27 -9.72 54.01
CA ASP A 135 -4.51 -8.68 54.69
C ASP A 135 -3.72 -7.83 53.67
N VAL A 136 -3.88 -6.51 53.73
CA VAL A 136 -3.11 -5.56 52.94
C VAL A 136 -1.90 -5.14 53.76
N ASP A 137 -0.71 -5.64 53.40
CA ASP A 137 0.55 -5.15 53.95
C ASP A 137 0.97 -3.89 53.19
N GLU A 138 0.89 -2.75 53.86
CA GLU A 138 1.42 -1.48 53.39
C GLU A 138 2.94 -1.50 53.39
N GLY A 139 3.54 -1.26 52.23
CA GLY A 139 4.83 -0.58 52.17
C GLY A 139 5.97 -1.34 51.48
N LYS A 140 6.22 -0.96 50.23
CA LYS A 140 7.58 -0.57 49.82
C LYS A 140 7.57 0.18 48.49
N ILE A 141 7.86 1.47 48.58
CA ILE A 141 8.33 2.27 47.44
C ILE A 141 9.71 1.71 47.06
N ILE A 142 9.86 1.21 45.84
CA ILE A 142 11.18 0.96 45.25
C ILE A 142 11.70 2.29 44.68
N PRO A 143 12.88 2.79 45.09
CA PRO A 143 13.46 3.98 44.50
C PRO A 143 13.95 3.69 43.08
N LEU A 144 13.79 4.68 42.19
CA LEU A 144 14.46 4.73 40.90
C LEU A 144 15.97 4.81 41.15
N ASN A 145 16.70 3.74 40.83
CA ASN A 145 18.16 3.81 40.75
C ASN A 145 18.56 4.45 39.42
N ASP A 146 19.23 5.59 39.56
CA ASP A 146 20.16 6.20 38.62
C ASP A 146 21.39 5.28 38.43
N GLU A 147 22.19 5.55 37.39
CA GLU A 147 23.40 4.84 36.93
C GLU A 147 23.18 3.77 35.84
N THR A 148 23.46 4.14 34.58
CA THR A 148 24.75 3.81 33.93
C THR A 148 24.90 4.59 32.63
N ASP A 149 25.91 5.45 32.61
CA ASP A 149 26.45 6.18 31.47
C ASP A 149 27.34 5.21 30.67
N GLU A 150 26.82 4.64 29.58
CA GLU A 150 27.64 3.88 28.62
C GLU A 150 27.83 4.65 27.32
N THR A 151 29.06 5.11 27.19
CA THR A 151 29.67 5.80 26.07
C THR A 151 29.73 4.89 24.85
N ILE A 152 29.07 5.31 23.77
CA ILE A 152 29.11 4.64 22.46
C ILE A 152 30.48 4.94 21.81
N PRO A 153 31.31 3.95 21.46
CA PRO A 153 32.57 4.21 20.77
C PRO A 153 32.32 4.53 19.29
N PHE A 154 33.21 5.39 18.78
CA PHE A 154 33.25 6.06 17.47
C PHE A 154 33.02 5.18 16.23
#